data_AF-A0A2V5Y4P9-F1
#
_entry.id   AF-A0A2V5Y4P9-F1
#
_cell.length_a   1.000
_cell.length_b   1.000
_cell.length_c   1.000
_cell.angle_alpha   90.00
_cell.angle_beta   90.00
_cell.angle_gamma   90.00
#
_symmetry.space_group_name_H-M   'P 1'
#
loop_
_entity.id
_entity.type
_entity.pdbx_description
1 polymer ?
#
loop_
_entity_poly.entity_id
_entity_poly.type
_entity_poly.pdbx_seq_one_letter_code
_entity_poly.pdbx_strand_id
1 'polypeptide(L)'
;MQLFSDSRHHGARRHSRGRRYRFFFFSREGHEPRHIHVEQAERYAKFWLDSIELVEARGFRGSELRELYSIIEEHRDKFIVAWNEHFGQ
;
A
#
# COMPACT_ATOMS: atom_id res chain seq x y z
N MET A 1 -5.17 21.30 5.22
CA MET A 1 -4.17 21.97 4.35
C MET A 1 -4.03 21.15 3.07
N GLN A 2 -4.96 21.34 2.14
CA GLN A 2 -4.93 20.81 0.78
C GLN A 2 -4.58 21.97 -0.14
N LEU A 3 -3.61 21.81 -1.03
CA LEU A 3 -3.43 22.69 -2.17
C LEU A 3 -3.10 21.84 -3.40
N PHE A 4 -4.06 21.79 -4.31
CA PHE A 4 -3.96 21.27 -5.67
C PHE A 4 -3.10 22.21 -6.53
N SER A 5 -2.43 21.67 -7.56
CA SER A 5 -2.35 22.37 -8.85
C SER A 5 -2.18 21.39 -10.00
N ASP A 6 -2.94 21.68 -11.04
CA ASP A 6 -3.25 20.95 -12.27
C ASP A 6 -2.07 20.89 -13.27
N SER A 7 -2.08 19.89 -14.16
CA SER A 7 -1.83 20.05 -15.62
C SER A 7 -1.69 18.72 -16.36
N ARG A 8 -2.53 18.55 -17.39
CA ARG A 8 -2.48 17.51 -18.43
C ARG A 8 -1.23 17.63 -19.31
N HIS A 9 -0.66 16.49 -19.79
CA HIS A 9 -0.10 16.34 -21.16
C HIS A 9 0.18 14.86 -21.52
N HIS A 10 -0.09 14.51 -22.79
CA HIS A 10 0.19 13.26 -23.47
C HIS A 10 1.69 12.91 -23.53
N GLY A 11 2.02 11.61 -23.60
CA GLY A 11 3.30 11.11 -24.10
C GLY A 11 3.93 10.01 -23.24
N ALA A 12 4.10 8.83 -23.81
CA ALA A 12 4.73 7.67 -23.20
C ALA A 12 6.10 7.99 -22.59
N ARG A 13 6.19 8.06 -21.26
CA ARG A 13 7.45 7.96 -20.50
C ARG A 13 7.17 7.27 -19.17
N ARG A 14 7.97 6.24 -18.89
CA ARG A 14 8.16 5.64 -17.56
C ARG A 14 8.28 6.76 -16.53
N HIS A 15 7.22 7.00 -15.76
CA HIS A 15 7.25 7.92 -14.63
C HIS A 15 7.40 7.12 -13.34
N SER A 16 8.63 6.74 -13.04
CA SER A 16 9.05 6.53 -11.66
C SER A 16 9.30 7.89 -11.00
N ARG A 17 8.25 8.73 -10.90
CA ARG A 17 8.32 10.00 -10.13
C ARG A 17 8.00 9.68 -8.68
N GLY A 18 9.03 9.30 -7.93
CA GLY A 18 9.00 9.03 -6.49
C GLY A 18 8.76 7.55 -6.15
N ARG A 19 9.77 6.87 -5.57
CA ARG A 19 9.60 5.59 -4.87
C ARG A 19 8.95 5.82 -3.50
N ARG A 20 7.79 6.50 -3.48
CA ARG A 20 7.01 6.67 -2.25
C ARG A 20 5.80 5.75 -2.35
N TYR A 21 5.88 4.64 -1.63
CA TYR A 21 4.72 3.79 -1.37
C TYR A 21 3.83 4.47 -0.33
N ARG A 22 2.53 4.42 -0.55
CA ARG A 22 1.53 4.81 0.46
C ARG A 22 0.93 3.55 1.05
N PHE A 23 1.04 3.41 2.37
CA PHE A 23 0.46 2.32 3.14
C PHE A 23 -0.80 2.80 3.86
N PHE A 24 -1.91 2.04 3.80
CA PHE A 24 -3.19 2.44 4.39
C PHE A 24 -4.15 1.26 4.61
N PHE A 25 -5.25 1.52 5.30
CA PHE A 25 -6.38 0.61 5.52
C PHE A 25 -7.68 1.34 5.15
N PHE A 26 -8.72 0.65 4.64
CA PHE A 26 -10.03 1.27 4.49
C PHE A 26 -10.86 1.09 5.76
N SER A 27 -11.46 2.17 6.27
CA SER A 27 -12.23 2.14 7.54
C SER A 27 -13.45 1.21 7.56
N ARG A 28 -13.84 0.59 6.44
CA ARG A 28 -14.97 -0.34 6.36
C ARG A 28 -14.55 -1.82 6.41
N GLU A 29 -13.25 -2.11 6.50
CA GLU A 29 -12.70 -3.47 6.39
C GLU A 29 -12.37 -4.11 7.76
N GLY A 30 -12.81 -3.52 8.87
CA GLY A 30 -12.48 -4.03 10.22
C GLY A 30 -13.05 -5.41 10.58
N HIS A 31 -13.85 -6.01 9.71
CA HIS A 31 -14.36 -7.38 9.84
C HIS A 31 -13.48 -8.41 9.10
N GLU A 32 -12.54 -7.96 8.27
CA GLU A 32 -11.56 -8.82 7.62
C GLU A 32 -10.36 -9.06 8.55
N PRO A 33 -9.56 -10.12 8.30
CA PRO A 33 -8.26 -10.27 8.94
C PRO A 33 -7.36 -9.05 8.71
N ARG A 34 -6.35 -8.88 9.56
CA ARG A 34 -5.44 -7.73 9.49
C ARG A 34 -4.70 -7.71 8.17
N HIS A 35 -4.80 -6.62 7.43
CA HIS A 35 -4.13 -6.46 6.14
C HIS A 35 -3.72 -5.02 5.90
N ILE A 36 -2.85 -4.81 4.93
CA ILE A 36 -2.41 -3.48 4.50
C ILE A 36 -2.53 -3.31 3.00
N HIS A 37 -2.97 -2.13 2.60
CA HIS A 37 -3.03 -1.68 1.21
C HIS A 37 -1.79 -0.86 0.90
N VAL A 38 -1.23 -1.05 -0.29
CA VAL A 38 -0.05 -0.36 -0.79
C VAL A 38 -0.38 0.26 -2.14
N GLU A 39 -0.11 1.56 -2.29
CA GLU A 39 -0.34 2.26 -3.56
C GLU A 39 0.90 3.03 -4.00
N GLN A 40 1.13 3.05 -5.32
CA GLN A 40 2.15 3.86 -5.96
C GLN A 40 1.73 4.28 -7.37
N ALA A 41 1.40 5.56 -7.53
CA ALA A 41 0.77 6.07 -8.75
C ALA A 41 -0.49 5.26 -9.07
N GLU A 42 -0.60 4.67 -10.27
CA GLU A 42 -1.76 3.85 -10.68
C GLU A 42 -1.63 2.36 -10.29
N ARG A 43 -0.73 2.03 -9.36
CA ARG A 43 -0.44 0.65 -8.93
C ARG A 43 -0.92 0.41 -7.53
N TYR A 44 -1.36 -0.81 -7.26
CA TYR A 44 -2.01 -1.19 -6.02
C TYR A 44 -1.63 -2.62 -5.61
N ALA A 45 -1.49 -2.86 -4.31
CA ALA A 45 -1.35 -4.19 -3.73
C ALA A 45 -2.02 -4.28 -2.36
N LYS A 46 -2.44 -5.49 -1.98
CA LYS A 46 -2.99 -5.82 -0.66
C LYS A 46 -2.25 -7.02 -0.09
N PHE A 47 -1.85 -6.94 1.18
CA PHE A 47 -1.15 -8.01 1.90
C PHE A 47 -1.83 -8.31 3.23
N TRP A 48 -2.01 -9.58 3.58
CA TRP A 48 -2.34 -9.96 4.96
C TRP A 48 -1.15 -9.65 5.87
N LEU A 49 -1.38 -9.20 7.10
CA LEU A 49 -0.30 -8.90 8.06
C LEU A 49 0.06 -10.12 8.92
N ASP A 50 -0.87 -11.04 9.14
CA ASP A 50 -0.63 -12.21 10.00
C ASP A 50 0.41 -13.16 9.39
N SER A 51 0.28 -13.48 8.09
CA SER A 51 1.18 -14.34 7.31
C SER A 51 2.09 -13.59 6.32
N ILE A 52 1.90 -12.28 6.13
CA ILE A 52 2.56 -11.47 5.09
C ILE A 52 2.35 -12.08 3.70
N GLU A 53 1.11 -12.43 3.39
CA GLU A 53 0.76 -13.03 2.10
C GLU A 53 0.15 -12.00 1.15
N LEU A 54 0.57 -12.05 -0.12
CA LEU A 54 0.00 -11.23 -1.17
C LEU A 54 -1.42 -11.70 -1.49
N VAL A 55 -2.39 -10.81 -1.33
CA VAL A 55 -3.81 -11.06 -1.62
C VAL A 55 -4.14 -10.61 -3.04
N GLU A 56 -3.69 -9.42 -3.39
CA GLU A 56 -3.97 -8.80 -4.68
C GLU A 56 -2.81 -7.90 -5.09
N ALA A 57 -2.46 -7.89 -6.38
CA ALA A 57 -1.51 -6.96 -6.96
C ALA A 57 -1.96 -6.50 -8.35
N ARG A 58 -1.83 -5.21 -8.62
CA ARG A 58 -2.08 -4.58 -9.91
C ARG A 58 -0.94 -3.63 -10.27
N GLY A 59 -0.29 -3.88 -11.40
CA GLY A 59 0.75 -3.01 -11.97
C GLY A 59 2.13 -3.09 -11.30
N PHE A 60 2.30 -3.86 -10.23
CA PHE A 60 3.61 -4.17 -9.64
C PHE A 60 4.29 -5.36 -10.30
N ARG A 61 5.60 -5.27 -10.48
CA ARG A 61 6.45 -6.39 -10.91
C ARG A 61 6.82 -7.28 -9.74
N GLY A 62 7.15 -8.55 -9.98
CA GLY A 62 7.57 -9.48 -8.93
C GLY A 62 8.77 -9.01 -8.10
N SER A 63 9.71 -8.24 -8.66
CA SER A 63 10.80 -7.62 -7.90
C SER A 63 10.32 -6.51 -6.96
N GLU A 64 9.32 -5.73 -7.37
CA GLU A 64 8.73 -4.66 -6.57
C GLU A 64 7.86 -5.25 -5.46
N LEU A 65 7.13 -6.35 -5.72
CA LEU A 65 6.37 -7.06 -4.70
C LEU A 65 7.28 -7.65 -3.61
N ARG A 66 8.48 -8.13 -3.97
CA ARG A 66 9.48 -8.56 -3.00
C ARG A 66 10.00 -7.41 -2.14
N GLU A 67 10.22 -6.24 -2.75
CA GLU A 67 10.57 -5.03 -2.00
C GLU A 67 9.46 -4.64 -1.02
N LEU A 68 8.20 -4.64 -1.47
CA LEU A 68 7.05 -4.38 -0.59
C LEU A 68 6.94 -5.38 0.55
N TYR A 69 7.15 -6.67 0.27
CA TYR A 69 7.18 -7.71 1.29
C TYR A 69 8.21 -7.38 2.37
N SER A 70 9.45 -7.07 1.99
CA SER A 70 10.51 -6.72 2.94
C SER A 70 10.18 -5.49 3.78
N ILE A 71 9.59 -4.45 3.18
CA ILE A 71 9.17 -3.25 3.92
C ILE A 71 8.05 -3.57 4.91
N ILE A 72 7.08 -4.40 4.49
CA ILE A 72 5.95 -4.80 5.34
C ILE A 72 6.43 -5.68 6.49
N GLU A 73 7.32 -6.64 6.24
CA GLU A 73 7.95 -7.48 7.26
C GLU A 73 8.66 -6.62 8.32
N GLU A 74 9.50 -5.68 7.90
CA GLU A 74 10.24 -4.79 8.80
C GLU A 74 9.32 -3.92 9.68
N HIS A 75 8.14 -3.55 9.17
CA HIS A 75 7.21 -2.65 9.84
C HIS A 75 5.94 -3.36 10.35
N ARG A 76 5.91 -4.69 10.32
CA ARG A 76 4.72 -5.52 10.55
C ARG A 76 4.02 -5.17 11.85
N ASP A 77 4.77 -5.12 12.94
CA ASP A 77 4.20 -4.86 14.27
C ASP A 77 3.59 -3.47 14.36
N LYS A 78 4.21 -2.46 13.73
CA LYS A 78 3.66 -1.10 13.68
C LYS A 78 2.34 -1.06 12.92
N PHE A 79 2.22 -1.81 11.83
CA PHE A 79 0.98 -1.91 11.07
C PHE A 79 -0.11 -2.65 11.82
N ILE A 80 0.24 -3.70 12.57
CA ILE A 80 -0.71 -4.42 13.44
C ILE A 80 -1.22 -3.51 14.55
N VAL A 81 -0.34 -2.75 15.21
CA VAL A 81 -0.75 -1.76 16.23
C VAL A 81 -1.69 -0.72 15.62
N ALA A 82 -1.31 -0.13 14.48
CA ALA A 82 -2.15 0.87 13.81
C ALA A 82 -3.51 0.31 13.36
N TRP A 83 -3.57 -0.96 12.93
CA TRP A 83 -4.83 -1.64 12.62
C TRP A 83 -5.70 -1.76 13.86
N ASN A 84 -5.15 -2.29 14.95
CA ASN A 84 -5.86 -2.50 16.20
C ASN A 84 -6.40 -1.17 16.77
N GLU A 85 -5.59 -0.11 16.74
CA GLU A 85 -6.01 1.25 17.16
C GLU A 85 -7.13 1.81 16.29
N HIS A 86 -7.08 1.58 14.97
CA HIS A 86 -8.06 2.13 14.02
C HIS A 86 -9.42 1.42 14.10
N PHE A 87 -9.43 0.10 14.34
CA PHE A 87 -10.65 -0.70 14.38
C PHE A 87 -11.11 -1.08 15.80
N GLY A 88 -10.33 -0.75 16.84
CA GLY A 88 -10.65 -1.04 18.24
C GLY A 88 -10.54 -2.53 18.60
N GLN A 89 -9.56 -3.24 18.01
CA GLN A 89 -9.30 -4.67 18.22
C GLN A 89 -8.20 -4.94 19.25
#